data_AF-A0A7Y5D218-F1
#
_entry.id   AF-A0A7Y5D218-F1
#
_cell.length_a   1.000
_cell.length_b   1.000
_cell.length_c   1.000
_cell.angle_alpha   90.00
_cell.angle_beta   90.00
_cell.angle_gamma   90.00
#
_symmetry.space_group_name_H-M   'P 1'
#
loop_
_entity.id
_entity.type
_entity.pdbx_description
1 polymer ?
#
loop_
_entity_poly.entity_id
_entity_poly.type
_entity_poly.pdbx_seq_one_letter_code
_entity_poly.pdbx_strand_id
1 'polypeptide(L)'
;MNNSKDQIENVKFKINSTVVKAMGDYFGYEQITKKTVGDKLTYYTFLLKYDRQPIRFNFLFYSPSGNGQWRLQNFSFDDKIPDELEEASKLVYQLIEK
;
A
#
# COMPACT_ATOMS: atom_id res chain seq x y z
N MET A 1 1.27 -21.47 19.92
CA MET A 1 0.57 -20.20 19.63
C MET A 1 1.30 -19.50 18.49
N ASN A 2 0.79 -19.63 17.26
CA ASN A 2 1.42 -19.20 16.00
C ASN A 2 0.66 -18.03 15.34
N ASN A 3 -0.02 -17.19 16.12
CA ASN A 3 -0.96 -16.17 15.61
C ASN A 3 -0.37 -15.25 14.52
N SER A 4 0.93 -14.94 14.57
CA SER A 4 1.60 -14.11 13.55
C SER A 4 1.79 -14.83 12.21
N LYS A 5 1.99 -16.16 12.20
CA LYS A 5 2.10 -16.94 10.95
C LYS A 5 0.75 -17.02 10.26
N ASP A 6 -0.30 -17.29 11.02
CA ASP A 6 -1.67 -17.41 10.52
C ASP A 6 -2.18 -16.07 9.94
N GLN A 7 -1.82 -14.95 10.57
CA GLN A 7 -2.11 -13.61 10.04
C GLN A 7 -1.39 -13.33 8.71
N ILE A 8 -0.12 -13.70 8.60
CA ILE A 8 0.66 -13.55 7.35
C ILE A 8 0.09 -14.45 6.25
N GLU A 9 -0.31 -15.68 6.58
CA GLU A 9 -0.97 -16.59 5.64
C GLU A 9 -2.30 -16.05 5.13
N ASN A 10 -3.12 -15.47 6.01
CA ASN A 10 -4.37 -14.84 5.61
C ASN A 10 -4.16 -13.64 4.67
N VAL A 11 -3.13 -12.82 4.91
CA VAL A 11 -2.77 -11.72 4.01
C VAL A 11 -2.30 -12.25 2.66
N LYS A 12 -1.42 -13.26 2.64
CA LYS A 12 -0.98 -13.92 1.40
C LYS A 12 -2.15 -14.53 0.62
N PHE A 13 -3.08 -15.16 1.33
CA PHE A 13 -4.27 -15.75 0.72
C PHE A 13 -5.17 -14.67 0.10
N LYS A 14 -5.44 -13.56 0.80
CA LYS A 14 -6.20 -12.42 0.24
C LYS A 14 -5.52 -11.81 -0.98
N ILE A 15 -4.20 -11.64 -0.96
CA ILE A 15 -3.46 -11.14 -2.14
C ILE A 15 -3.55 -12.14 -3.30
N ASN A 16 -3.24 -13.41 -3.08
CA ASN A 16 -3.22 -14.38 -4.17
C ASN A 16 -4.62 -14.69 -4.75
N SER A 17 -5.63 -14.77 -3.89
CA SER A 17 -6.99 -15.10 -4.32
C SER A 17 -7.74 -13.91 -4.90
N THR A 18 -7.59 -12.71 -4.32
CA THR A 18 -8.36 -11.53 -4.70
C THR A 18 -7.61 -10.63 -5.68
N VAL A 19 -6.30 -10.46 -5.52
CA VAL A 19 -5.50 -9.56 -6.36
C VAL A 19 -4.94 -10.30 -7.57
N VAL A 20 -4.15 -11.36 -7.37
CA VAL A 20 -3.39 -11.98 -8.48
C VAL A 20 -4.32 -12.63 -9.52
N LYS A 21 -5.39 -13.32 -9.10
CA LYS A 21 -6.32 -13.95 -10.05
C LYS A 21 -7.24 -12.96 -10.76
N ALA A 22 -7.60 -11.86 -10.09
CA ALA A 22 -8.59 -10.93 -10.63
C ALA A 22 -7.97 -9.83 -11.50
N MET A 23 -6.70 -9.48 -11.27
CA MET A 23 -6.07 -8.29 -11.85
C MET A 23 -5.23 -8.56 -13.10
N GLY A 24 -4.94 -9.83 -13.41
CA GLY A 24 -4.15 -10.23 -14.56
C GLY A 24 -2.65 -10.14 -14.31
N ASP A 25 -1.88 -9.98 -15.39
CA ASP A 25 -0.42 -9.99 -15.36
C ASP A 25 0.16 -8.80 -14.61
N TYR A 26 1.31 -9.00 -13.97
CA TYR A 26 2.01 -7.98 -13.20
C TYR A 26 3.16 -7.37 -14.02
N PHE A 27 3.15 -6.05 -14.15
CA PHE A 27 4.09 -5.27 -14.98
C PHE A 27 5.09 -4.42 -14.18
N GLY A 28 5.09 -4.54 -12.85
CA GLY A 28 6.04 -3.84 -11.98
C GLY A 28 5.37 -2.91 -10.97
N TYR A 29 6.17 -2.06 -10.33
CA TYR A 29 5.70 -1.19 -9.27
C TYR A 29 6.38 0.19 -9.31
N GLU A 30 5.77 1.15 -8.63
CA GLU A 30 6.28 2.50 -8.49
C GLU A 30 6.08 3.00 -7.05
N GLN A 31 7.10 3.64 -6.46
CA GLN A 31 6.96 4.20 -5.11
C GLN A 31 6.20 5.52 -5.19
N ILE A 32 5.02 5.57 -4.57
CA ILE A 32 4.21 6.79 -4.49
C ILE A 32 4.74 7.67 -3.36
N THR A 33 5.02 7.09 -2.19
CA THR A 33 5.39 7.88 -1.01
C THR A 33 6.25 7.06 -0.07
N LYS A 34 7.19 7.76 0.56
CA LYS A 34 7.91 7.32 1.76
C LYS A 34 7.81 8.44 2.79
N LYS A 35 7.27 8.14 3.95
CA LYS A 35 7.22 9.05 5.10
C LYS A 35 7.87 8.37 6.30
N THR A 36 8.73 9.08 6.99
CA THR A 36 9.41 8.57 8.18
C THR A 36 9.12 9.51 9.35
N VAL A 37 8.80 8.95 10.51
CA VAL A 37 8.65 9.68 11.77
C VAL A 37 9.80 9.24 12.68
N GLY A 38 10.72 10.17 12.94
CA GLY A 38 11.97 9.86 13.63
C GLY A 38 12.80 8.82 12.87
N ASP A 39 13.44 7.91 13.60
CA ASP A 39 14.22 6.80 13.04
C ASP A 39 13.52 5.44 13.16
N LYS A 40 12.33 5.38 13.79
CA LYS A 40 11.67 4.12 14.18
C LYS A 40 10.40 3.80 13.42
N LEU A 41 9.76 4.75 12.76
CA LEU A 41 8.49 4.51 12.08
C LEU A 41 8.60 4.97 10.62
N THR A 42 8.35 4.06 9.68
CA THR A 42 8.37 4.38 8.24
C THR A 42 7.13 3.83 7.56
N TYR A 43 6.45 4.70 6.84
CA TYR A 43 5.32 4.41 5.99
C TYR A 43 5.74 4.45 4.52
N TYR A 44 5.45 3.39 3.79
CA TYR A 44 5.65 3.29 2.34
C TYR A 44 4.32 3.06 1.64
N THR A 45 4.19 3.70 0.49
CA THR A 45 3.09 3.45 -0.44
C THR A 45 3.64 3.17 -1.82
N PHE A 46 3.17 2.10 -2.44
CA PHE A 46 3.56 1.68 -3.79
C PHE A 46 2.32 1.50 -4.68
N LEU A 47 2.45 1.87 -5.95
CA LEU A 47 1.51 1.54 -7.01
C LEU A 47 2.01 0.28 -7.72
N LEU A 48 1.26 -0.80 -7.67
CA LEU A 48 1.53 -2.01 -8.42
C LEU A 48 0.76 -1.95 -9.73
N LYS A 49 1.46 -2.20 -10.84
CA LYS A 49 0.94 -2.14 -12.20
C LYS A 49 0.48 -3.55 -12.59
N TYR A 50 -0.82 -3.79 -12.54
CA TYR A 50 -1.43 -5.00 -13.08
C TYR A 50 -2.17 -4.69 -14.37
N ASP A 51 -2.41 -5.72 -15.19
CA ASP A 51 -3.06 -5.64 -16.50
C ASP A 51 -4.40 -4.91 -16.49
N ARG A 52 -5.27 -5.23 -15.54
CA ARG A 52 -6.63 -4.67 -15.52
C ARG A 52 -6.74 -3.34 -14.81
N GLN A 53 -6.09 -3.21 -13.67
CA GLN A 53 -6.09 -1.98 -12.88
C GLN A 53 -4.89 -1.95 -11.93
N PRO A 54 -4.36 -0.75 -11.62
CA PRO A 54 -3.30 -0.65 -10.64
C PRO A 54 -3.84 -0.84 -9.22
N ILE A 55 -2.99 -1.32 -8.32
CA ILE A 55 -3.33 -1.48 -6.90
C ILE A 55 -2.32 -0.73 -6.04
N ARG A 56 -2.82 0.01 -5.06
CA ARG A 56 -1.99 0.67 -4.05
C ARG A 56 -1.70 -0.30 -2.91
N PHE A 57 -0.42 -0.50 -2.58
CA PHE A 57 0.01 -1.17 -1.37
C PHE A 57 0.54 -0.16 -0.36
N ASN A 58 0.11 -0.30 0.89
CA ASN A 58 0.52 0.54 2.00
C ASN A 58 1.19 -0.33 3.08
N PHE A 59 2.39 0.08 3.48
CA PHE A 59 3.18 -0.60 4.49
C PHE A 59 3.54 0.37 5.60
N LEU A 60 3.23 0.00 6.84
CA LEU A 60 3.73 0.69 8.03
C LEU A 60 4.73 -0.21 8.74
N PHE A 61 5.99 0.22 8.76
CA PHE A 61 7.06 -0.45 9.47
C PHE A 61 7.38 0.29 10.76
N TYR A 62 7.58 -0.48 11.82
CA TYR A 62 8.00 0.01 13.12
C TYR A 62 9.22 -0.77 13.63
N SER A 63 10.23 -0.05 14.09
CA SER A 63 11.42 -0.60 14.74
C SER A 63 11.43 -0.14 16.21
N PRO A 64 10.96 -0.96 17.16
CA PRO A 64 10.89 -0.56 18.56
C PRO A 64 12.26 -0.44 19.24
N SER A 65 13.28 -1.14 18.74
CA SER A 65 14.58 -1.27 19.40
C SER A 65 15.71 -0.86 18.44
N GLY A 66 16.74 -0.18 18.99
CA GLY A 66 17.86 0.39 18.23
C GLY A 66 18.80 -0.60 17.54
N ASN A 67 18.49 -1.89 17.59
CA ASN A 67 19.21 -3.00 16.96
C ASN A 67 18.77 -3.27 15.49
N GLY A 68 18.07 -2.33 14.87
CA GLY A 68 17.78 -2.34 13.42
C GLY A 68 16.71 -3.33 12.97
N GLN A 69 15.99 -3.97 13.90
CA GLN A 69 14.92 -4.89 13.56
C GLN A 69 13.65 -4.12 13.19
N TRP A 70 13.32 -4.10 11.91
CA TRP A 70 12.05 -3.55 11.41
C TRP A 70 10.98 -4.63 11.41
N ARG A 71 9.79 -4.27 11.90
CA ARG A 71 8.61 -5.13 11.87
C ARG A 71 7.54 -4.47 11.03
N LEU A 72 6.88 -5.24 10.16
CA LEU A 72 5.67 -4.80 9.48
C LEU A 72 4.55 -4.73 10.52
N GLN A 73 4.15 -3.52 10.90
CA GLN A 73 3.10 -3.28 11.88
C GLN A 73 1.73 -3.31 11.21
N ASN A 74 1.61 -2.73 10.02
CA ASN A 74 0.37 -2.71 9.26
C ASN A 74 0.64 -2.89 7.77
N PHE A 75 -0.26 -3.61 7.10
CA PHE A 75 -0.31 -3.75 5.66
C PHE A 75 -1.75 -3.65 5.18
N SER A 76 -1.97 -2.81 4.19
CA SER A 76 -3.26 -2.69 3.51
C SER A 76 -3.06 -2.48 2.02
N PHE A 77 -4.10 -2.76 1.25
CA PHE A 77 -4.13 -2.48 -0.17
C PHE A 77 -5.53 -2.08 -0.61
N ASP A 78 -5.60 -1.33 -1.70
CA ASP A 78 -6.83 -0.82 -2.29
C ASP A 78 -6.61 -0.47 -3.78
N ASP A 79 -7.68 -0.37 -4.54
CA ASP A 79 -7.72 0.01 -5.95
C ASP A 79 -8.30 1.42 -6.17
N LYS A 80 -8.36 2.25 -5.11
CA LYS A 80 -9.06 3.54 -5.12
C LYS A 80 -8.24 4.72 -5.64
N ILE A 81 -6.97 4.50 -5.97
CA ILE A 81 -6.09 5.59 -6.45
C ILE A 81 -6.66 6.35 -7.66
N PRO A 82 -7.20 5.69 -8.69
CA PRO A 82 -7.77 6.40 -9.83
C PRO A 82 -8.91 7.34 -9.43
N ASP A 83 -9.83 6.84 -8.57
CA ASP A 83 -10.96 7.62 -8.07
C ASP A 83 -10.49 8.83 -7.25
N GLU A 84 -9.53 8.62 -6.34
CA GLU A 84 -8.94 9.69 -5.52
C GLU A 84 -8.24 10.76 -6.38
N LEU A 85 -7.59 10.36 -7.49
CA LEU A 85 -6.96 11.29 -8.43
C LEU A 85 -7.99 12.11 -9.23
N GLU A 86 -9.09 11.49 -9.63
CA GLU A 86 -10.20 12.19 -10.30
C GLU A 86 -10.85 13.21 -9.35
N GLU A 87 -11.12 12.81 -8.10
CA GLU A 87 -11.67 13.68 -7.06
C GLU A 87 -10.72 14.85 -6.76
N ALA A 88 -9.42 14.58 -6.59
CA ALA A 88 -8.42 15.62 -6.37
C ALA A 88 -8.39 16.64 -7.53
N SER A 89 -8.53 16.16 -8.77
CA SER A 89 -8.56 17.03 -9.95
C SER A 89 -9.77 17.96 -9.95
N LYS A 90 -10.95 17.47 -9.55
CA LYS A 90 -12.18 18.29 -9.43
C LYS A 90 -12.03 19.41 -8.38
N LEU A 91 -11.39 19.11 -7.25
CA LEU A 91 -11.16 20.11 -6.19
C LEU A 91 -10.21 21.22 -6.63
N VAL A 92 -9.17 20.90 -7.43
CA VAL A 92 -8.24 21.91 -7.95
C VAL A 92 -8.95 22.93 -8.82
N TYR A 93 -9.87 22.51 -9.71
CA TYR A 93 -10.66 23.45 -10.53
C TYR A 93 -11.46 24.44 -9.67
N GLN A 94 -12.10 23.96 -8.60
CA GLN A 94 -12.91 24.81 -7.70
C GLN A 94 -12.08 25.82 -6.91
N LEU A 95 -10.80 25.54 -6.65
CA LEU A 95 -9.89 26.45 -5.94
C LEU A 95 -9.30 27.52 -6.87
N ILE A 96 -9.18 27.24 -8.17
CA ILE A 96 -8.66 28.19 -9.16
C ILE A 96 -9.73 29.20 -9.58
N GLU A 97 -11.02 28.84 -9.51
CA GLU A 97 -12.15 29.72 -9.85
C GLU A 97 -12.62 30.65 -8.70
N LYS A 98 -11.94 30.64 -7.55
CA LYS A 98 -12.17 31.56 -6.43
C LYS A 98 -11.10 32.65 -6.35
#